data_AF-A0A7R9A084-F1
#
_entry.id   AF-A0A7R9A084-F1
#
_cell.length_a   1.000
_cell.length_b   1.000
_cell.length_c   1.000
_cell.angle_alpha   90.00
_cell.angle_beta   90.00
_cell.angle_gamma   90.00
#
_symmetry.space_group_name_H-M   'P 1'
#
loop_
_entity.id
_entity.type
_entity.pdbx_description
1 polymer ?
#
loop_
_entity_poly.entity_id
_entity_poly.type
_entity_poly.pdbx_seq_one_letter_code
_entity_poly.pdbx_strand_id
1 'polypeptide(L)'
;MPIGRLDEKSEGLLLLTTDGKLSDRVNRSGIEKQYLVQLDGAIDNRAIERLEHGVEIGISGTKYQTLPCQAKILDEVPELPPPDKKLRIDRHRPSSWLSLTIQEGKYRQ
;
A
#
# COMPACT_ATOMS: atom_id res chain seq x y z
N MET A 1 -20.83 -6.89 -5.96
CA MET A 1 -20.33 -5.71 -5.22
C MET A 1 -18.84 -5.90 -4.94
N PRO A 2 -18.04 -4.83 -4.89
CA PRO A 2 -16.63 -4.95 -4.51
C PRO A 2 -16.50 -5.30 -3.03
N ILE A 3 -15.48 -6.09 -2.71
CA ILE A 3 -15.00 -6.27 -1.34
C ILE A 3 -13.96 -5.17 -1.11
N GLY A 4 -14.36 -4.14 -0.40
CA GLY A 4 -13.52 -2.98 -0.14
C GLY A 4 -13.47 -2.07 -1.36
N ARG A 5 -12.41 -1.27 -1.43
CA ARG A 5 -12.19 -0.29 -2.49
C ARG A 5 -10.71 -0.27 -2.83
N LEU A 6 -10.40 -0.15 -4.11
CA LEU A 6 -9.09 0.24 -4.62
C LEU A 6 -9.21 1.67 -5.14
N ASP A 7 -8.24 2.52 -4.81
CA ASP A 7 -8.24 3.90 -5.31
C ASP A 7 -8.06 3.92 -6.83
N GLU A 8 -8.63 4.93 -7.50
CA GLU A 8 -8.59 5.07 -8.96
C GLU A 8 -7.16 5.08 -9.52
N LYS A 9 -6.19 5.59 -8.75
CA LYS A 9 -4.78 5.68 -9.15
C LYS A 9 -3.95 4.48 -8.68
N SER A 10 -4.57 3.52 -7.99
CA SER A 10 -3.92 2.30 -7.54
C SER A 10 -4.25 1.16 -8.51
N GLU A 11 -3.35 0.19 -8.59
CA GLU A 11 -3.47 -0.97 -9.46
C GLU A 11 -3.42 -2.26 -8.63
N GLY A 12 -3.92 -3.35 -9.20
CA GLY A 12 -3.80 -4.69 -8.61
C GLY A 12 -5.13 -5.36 -8.27
N LEU A 13 -5.16 -6.07 -7.15
CA LEU A 13 -6.23 -6.99 -6.81
C LEU A 13 -7.49 -6.26 -6.34
N LEU A 14 -8.60 -6.48 -7.06
CA LEU A 14 -9.94 -6.09 -6.63
C LEU A 14 -10.85 -7.31 -6.57
N LEU A 15 -11.33 -7.64 -5.38
CA LEU A 15 -12.24 -8.77 -5.18
C LEU A 15 -13.69 -8.35 -5.38
N LEU A 16 -14.47 -9.18 -6.06
CA LEU A 16 -15.90 -8.98 -6.27
C LEU A 16 -16.68 -10.16 -5.69
N THR A 17 -17.79 -9.87 -5.02
CA THR A 17 -18.68 -10.89 -4.46
C THR A 17 -20.15 -10.51 -4.57
N THR A 18 -21.04 -11.48 -4.49
CA THR A 18 -22.48 -11.29 -4.26
C THR A 18 -22.88 -11.51 -2.80
N ASP A 19 -21.98 -12.04 -1.96
CA ASP A 19 -22.21 -12.27 -0.53
C ASP A 19 -21.80 -11.03 0.30
N GLY A 20 -22.80 -10.33 0.82
CA GLY A 20 -22.59 -9.16 1.67
C GLY A 20 -21.91 -9.47 3.01
N LYS A 21 -22.12 -10.66 3.59
CA LYS A 21 -21.48 -11.05 4.86
C LYS A 21 -19.99 -11.31 4.66
N LEU A 22 -19.63 -11.94 3.54
CA LEU A 22 -18.23 -12.11 3.17
C LEU A 22 -17.56 -10.75 2.97
N SER A 23 -18.21 -9.84 2.24
CA SER A 23 -17.67 -8.48 2.03
C SER A 23 -17.45 -7.75 3.34
N ASP A 24 -18.45 -7.71 4.24
CA ASP A 24 -18.32 -7.08 5.54
C ASP A 24 -17.19 -7.68 6.39
N ARG A 25 -17.08 -9.02 6.41
CA ARG A 25 -16.01 -9.70 7.15
C ARG A 25 -14.62 -9.33 6.65
N VAL A 26 -14.44 -9.22 5.33
CA VAL A 26 -13.13 -8.91 4.75
C VAL A 26 -12.77 -7.43 4.89
N ASN A 27 -13.77 -6.54 4.89
CA ASN A 27 -13.55 -5.09 5.02
C ASN A 27 -13.21 -4.65 6.45
N ARG A 28 -13.42 -5.50 7.45
CA ARG A 28 -12.99 -5.24 8.83
C ARG A 28 -11.47 -5.30 8.95
N SER A 29 -10.93 -4.61 9.96
CA SER A 29 -9.50 -4.67 10.28
C SER A 29 -9.07 -6.08 10.70
N GLY A 30 -7.81 -6.41 10.46
CA GLY A 30 -7.21 -7.69 10.86
C GLY A 30 -6.92 -8.65 9.70
N ILE A 31 -7.37 -8.33 8.48
CA ILE A 31 -6.94 -9.05 7.27
C ILE A 31 -5.73 -8.34 6.67
N GLU A 32 -4.68 -9.11 6.43
CA GLU A 32 -3.47 -8.65 5.78
C GLU A 32 -3.69 -8.30 4.32
N LYS A 33 -3.15 -7.16 3.92
CA LYS A 33 -3.13 -6.67 2.55
C LYS A 33 -1.69 -6.31 2.24
N GLN A 34 -1.14 -6.96 1.21
CA GLN A 34 0.20 -6.71 0.72
C GLN A 34 0.14 -5.80 -0.49
N TYR A 35 0.98 -4.78 -0.50
CA TYR A 35 1.14 -3.80 -1.56
C TYR A 35 2.58 -3.81 -2.05
N LEU A 36 2.76 -3.72 -3.36
CA LEU A 36 4.02 -3.40 -3.99
C LEU A 36 3.99 -1.91 -4.33
N VAL A 37 4.88 -1.14 -3.73
CA VAL A 37 4.89 0.31 -3.79
C VAL A 37 6.16 0.75 -4.47
N GLN A 38 6.01 1.48 -5.57
CA GLN A 38 7.12 2.16 -6.24
C GLN A 38 7.26 3.58 -5.69
N LEU A 39 8.48 3.96 -5.29
CA LEU A 39 8.81 5.24 -4.69
C LEU A 39 9.63 6.10 -5.66
N ASP A 40 9.41 7.42 -5.63
CA ASP A 40 10.29 8.40 -6.28
C ASP A 40 11.46 8.72 -5.34
N GLY A 41 12.57 8.00 -5.52
CA GLY A 41 13.74 8.06 -4.64
C GLY A 41 14.09 6.71 -4.03
N ALA A 42 15.28 6.65 -3.43
CA ALA A 42 15.73 5.51 -2.63
C ALA A 42 15.23 5.64 -1.19
N ILE A 43 14.56 4.61 -0.68
CA ILE A 43 14.23 4.47 0.74
C ILE A 43 15.41 3.84 1.49
N ASP A 44 15.62 4.24 2.74
CA ASP A 44 16.66 3.69 3.61
C ASP A 44 16.09 2.77 4.70
N ASN A 45 16.97 1.98 5.33
CA ASN A 45 16.56 1.04 6.38
C ASN A 45 15.93 1.75 7.59
N ARG A 46 16.32 3.00 7.88
CA ARG A 46 15.72 3.78 8.98
C ARG A 46 14.27 4.14 8.70
N ALA A 47 13.94 4.48 7.46
CA ALA A 47 12.56 4.72 7.04
C ALA A 47 11.73 3.43 7.11
N ILE A 48 12.30 2.28 6.74
CA ILE A 48 11.65 0.98 6.88
C ILE A 48 11.34 0.69 8.35
N GLU A 49 12.32 0.79 9.24
CA GLU A 49 12.12 0.60 10.68
C GLU A 49 11.00 1.51 11.20
N ARG A 50 10.95 2.78 10.77
CA ARG A 50 9.86 3.69 11.16
C ARG A 50 8.49 3.24 10.66
N LEU A 51 8.39 2.74 9.42
CA LEU A 51 7.14 2.20 8.89
C LEU A 51 6.69 0.97 9.69
N GLU A 52 7.61 0.07 10.02
CA GLU A 52 7.30 -1.15 10.77
C GLU A 52 6.77 -0.88 12.17
N HIS A 53 7.28 0.17 12.85
CA HIS A 53 6.80 0.59 14.17
C HIS A 53 5.53 1.46 14.11
N GLY A 54 5.06 1.80 12.91
CA GLY A 54 3.96 2.70 12.67
C GLY A 54 4.37 4.17 12.65
N VAL A 55 3.68 4.94 11.81
CA VAL A 55 3.93 6.37 11.58
C VAL A 55 2.66 7.18 11.80
N GLU A 56 2.83 8.46 12.07
CA GLU A 56 1.70 9.39 12.17
C GLU A 56 1.28 9.83 10.77
N ILE A 57 -0.01 9.63 10.44
CA ILE A 57 -0.64 10.08 9.20
C ILE A 57 -1.81 11.02 9.49
N GLY A 58 -2.17 11.86 8.51
CA GLY A 58 -3.35 12.72 8.60
C GLY A 58 -4.60 12.04 8.03
N ILE A 59 -5.66 11.92 8.84
CA ILE A 59 -6.95 11.41 8.41
C ILE A 59 -8.02 12.45 8.74
N SER A 60 -8.65 13.01 7.72
CA SER A 60 -9.75 13.98 7.86
C SER A 60 -9.45 15.13 8.84
N GLY A 61 -8.21 15.64 8.81
CA GLY A 61 -7.74 16.73 9.68
C GLY A 61 -7.29 16.31 11.09
N THR A 62 -7.34 15.02 11.41
CA THR A 62 -6.82 14.47 12.67
C THR A 62 -5.56 13.65 12.44
N LYS A 63 -4.66 13.63 13.42
CA LYS A 63 -3.47 12.78 13.42
C LYS A 63 -3.87 11.37 13.85
N TYR A 64 -3.38 10.37 13.13
CA TYR A 64 -3.60 8.96 13.41
C TYR A 64 -2.27 8.23 13.39
N GLN A 65 -1.98 7.50 14.46
CA GLN A 65 -0.82 6.60 14.50
C GLN A 65 -1.21 5.28 13.84
N THR A 66 -0.50 4.90 12.77
CA THR A 66 -0.74 3.63 12.10
C THR A 66 -0.38 2.44 12.98
N LEU A 67 -1.02 1.30 12.73
CA LEU A 67 -0.61 0.04 13.35
C LEU A 67 0.79 -0.36 12.85
N PRO A 68 1.55 -1.12 13.66
CA PRO A 68 2.75 -1.79 13.18
C PRO A 68 2.46 -2.63 11.94
N CYS A 69 3.41 -2.65 11.01
CA CYS A 69 3.26 -3.33 9.73
C CYS A 69 4.55 -4.06 9.35
N GLN A 70 4.51 -4.87 8.29
CA GLN A 70 5.73 -5.41 7.69
C GLN A 70 6.11 -4.56 6.49
N ALA A 71 7.35 -4.09 6.44
CA ALA A 71 7.86 -3.31 5.33
C ALA A 71 9.21 -3.89 4.89
N LYS A 72 9.39 -4.09 3.59
CA LYS A 72 10.63 -4.66 3.05
C LYS A 72 11.03 -3.96 1.76
N ILE A 73 12.29 -3.55 1.67
CA ILE A 73 12.89 -3.08 0.41
C ILE A 73 13.01 -4.27 -0.54
N LEU A 74 12.58 -4.10 -1.78
CA LEU A 74 12.72 -5.11 -2.81
C LEU A 74 13.93 -4.80 -3.67
N ASP A 75 14.94 -5.67 -3.62
CA ASP A 75 16.11 -5.60 -4.50
C ASP A 75 15.75 -5.95 -5.95
N GLU A 76 14.78 -6.85 -6.11
CA GLU A 76 14.23 -7.27 -7.39
C GLU A 76 12.72 -7.02 -7.43
N VAL A 77 12.27 -6.38 -8.51
CA VAL A 77 10.85 -6.16 -8.75
C VAL A 77 10.25 -7.41 -9.35
N PRO A 78 9.13 -7.95 -8.84
CA PRO A 78 8.44 -9.05 -9.49
C PRO A 78 7.99 -8.65 -10.89
N GLU A 79 7.75 -9.63 -11.76
CA GLU A 79 7.29 -9.38 -13.12
C GLU A 79 5.90 -8.74 -13.10
N LEU A 80 5.87 -7.42 -13.33
CA LEU A 80 4.66 -6.60 -13.33
C LEU A 80 4.37 -6.07 -14.74
N PRO A 81 3.09 -5.83 -15.08
CA PRO A 81 2.73 -5.08 -16.28
C PRO A 81 3.44 -3.73 -16.33
N PRO A 82 3.71 -3.18 -17.53
CA PRO A 82 4.33 -1.88 -17.64
C PRO A 82 3.43 -0.80 -16.99
N PRO A 83 4.01 0.15 -16.24
CA PRO A 83 3.25 1.20 -15.56
C PRO A 83 2.61 2.17 -16.57
N ASP A 84 1.62 2.96 -16.12
CA ASP A 84 1.06 4.06 -16.91
C ASP A 84 2.18 5.00 -17.41
N LYS A 85 2.23 5.24 -18.72
CA LYS A 85 3.21 6.10 -19.39
C LYS A 85 3.25 7.54 -18.84
N LYS A 86 2.20 7.98 -18.15
CA LYS A 86 2.15 9.29 -17.47
C LYS A 86 3.05 9.34 -16.23
N LEU A 87 3.38 8.19 -15.64
CA LEU A 87 4.29 8.11 -14.49
C LEU A 87 5.71 8.41 -14.97
N ARG A 88 6.31 9.47 -14.44
CA ARG A 88 7.64 9.96 -14.84
C ARG A 88 8.76 9.25 -14.06
N ILE A 89 8.69 7.93 -14.03
CA ILE A 89 9.61 7.06 -13.30
C ILE A 89 11.01 7.13 -13.93
N ASP A 90 12.07 7.09 -13.10
CA ASP A 90 13.48 7.00 -13.48
C ASP A 90 14.04 8.09 -14.42
N ARG A 91 13.39 9.25 -14.54
CA ARG A 91 13.90 10.32 -15.42
C ARG A 91 15.15 11.02 -14.88
N HIS A 92 15.22 11.25 -13.57
CA HIS A 92 16.26 12.10 -12.95
C HIS A 92 16.80 11.58 -11.61
N ARG A 93 16.11 10.63 -10.97
CA ARG A 93 16.49 10.07 -9.67
C ARG A 93 16.19 8.57 -9.65
N PRO A 94 16.93 7.77 -8.88
CA PRO A 94 16.65 6.35 -8.74
C PRO A 94 15.28 6.17 -8.09
N SER A 95 14.44 5.29 -8.64
CA SER A 95 13.26 4.77 -7.94
C SER A 95 13.66 3.59 -7.04
N SER A 96 12.81 3.29 -6.05
CA SER A 96 12.94 2.09 -5.22
C SER A 96 11.59 1.40 -5.07
N TRP A 97 11.63 0.11 -4.74
CA TRP A 97 10.44 -0.71 -4.54
C TRP A 97 10.36 -1.21 -3.10
N LEU A 98 9.13 -1.26 -2.61
CA LEU A 98 8.78 -1.62 -1.24
C LEU A 98 7.64 -2.65 -1.30
N SER A 99 7.76 -3.73 -0.54
CA SER A 99 6.62 -4.57 -0.14
C SER A 99 6.11 -4.09 1.21
N LEU A 100 4.85 -3.69 1.28
CA LEU A 100 4.19 -3.25 2.50
C LEU A 100 2.99 -4.13 2.83
N THR A 101 2.97 -4.75 4.00
CA THR A 101 1.84 -5.58 4.47
C THR A 101 1.18 -4.93 5.67
N ILE A 102 -0.07 -4.49 5.50
CA ILE A 102 -0.86 -3.81 6.53
C ILE A 102 -2.14 -4.60 6.86
N GLN A 103 -2.63 -4.46 8.09
CA GLN A 103 -3.88 -5.09 8.57
C GLN A 103 -5.02 -4.08 8.77
N GLU A 104 -4.77 -2.82 8.46
CA GLU A 104 -5.77 -1.75 8.45
C GLU A 104 -5.92 -1.15 7.04
N GLY A 105 -6.88 -0.26 6.84
CA GLY A 105 -7.15 0.35 5.54
C GLY A 105 -7.73 1.74 5.72
N LYS A 106 -6.93 2.68 6.22
CA LYS A 106 -7.34 4.08 6.33
C LYS A 106 -7.32 4.74 4.95
N TYR A 107 -7.95 5.92 4.85
CA TYR A 107 -8.06 6.63 3.57
C TYR A 107 -6.68 7.00 3.03
N ARG A 108 -6.28 6.37 1.91
CA ARG A 108 -5.00 6.60 1.22
C ARG A 108 -3.77 6.53 2.14
N GLN A 109 -3.83 5.62 3.12
CA GLN A 109 -2.70 5.22 3.95
C GLN A 109 -1.59 4.62 3.10
#